data_AF-A0A2V8LZ33-F1
#
_entry.id   AF-A0A2V8LZ33-F1
#
_cell.length_a   1.000
_cell.length_b   1.000
_cell.length_c   1.000
_cell.angle_alpha   90.00
_cell.angle_beta   90.00
_cell.angle_gamma   90.00
#
_symmetry.space_group_name_H-M   'P 1'
#
loop_
_entity.id
_entity.type
_entity.pdbx_description
1 polymer ?
#
loop_
_entity_poly.entity_id
_entity_poly.type
_entity_poly.pdbx_seq_one_letter_code
_entity_poly.pdbx_strand_id
1 'polypeptide(L)'
;MRSHPSSTRRDFTRLYRVILLLLCVGILFALYTYGLARNPPGFYIDESAFAYNAYLIAKTGASEFGVRWPLFFKNFTPPFTTYVNPVCIYLLAAVNLLFPPSIWLSRFLSATAEFSAALLLGLLAFRISRLSILWRSPCFCSHSTQHRQGNAGHGWM
;
A
#
# COMPACT_ATOMS: atom_id res chain seq x y z
N MET A 1 26.28 46.60 -2.82
CA MET A 1 24.95 45.99 -2.95
C MET A 1 25.11 44.49 -3.23
N ARG A 2 24.79 43.61 -2.29
CA ARG A 2 24.86 42.15 -2.48
C ARG A 2 23.51 41.64 -2.97
N SER A 3 23.39 41.37 -4.27
CA SER A 3 22.27 40.58 -4.79
C SER A 3 22.51 39.11 -4.44
N HIS A 4 21.60 38.49 -3.69
CA HIS A 4 21.57 37.05 -3.43
C HIS A 4 20.55 36.37 -4.36
N PRO A 5 20.95 35.70 -5.47
CA PRO A 5 20.03 35.01 -6.36
C PRO A 5 20.15 33.48 -6.21
N SER A 6 20.11 32.93 -4.99
CA SER A 6 20.34 31.50 -4.74
C SER A 6 19.15 30.72 -4.16
N SER A 7 18.03 31.36 -3.83
CA SER A 7 16.80 30.65 -3.41
C SER A 7 16.04 30.12 -4.63
N THR A 8 15.77 30.98 -5.62
CA THR A 8 14.88 30.70 -6.76
C THR A 8 15.30 29.45 -7.56
N ARG A 9 16.60 29.26 -7.82
CA ARG A 9 17.12 28.09 -8.57
C ARG A 9 16.93 26.77 -7.82
N ARG A 10 17.02 26.77 -6.49
CA ARG A 10 16.81 25.58 -5.65
C ARG A 10 15.34 25.18 -5.60
N ASP A 11 14.44 26.16 -5.57
CA ASP A 11 13.00 25.93 -5.54
C ASP A 11 12.51 25.34 -6.86
N PHE A 12 12.97 25.87 -8.00
CA PHE A 12 12.68 25.30 -9.33
C PHE A 12 13.18 23.85 -9.47
N THR A 13 14.37 23.55 -8.96
CA THR A 13 14.92 22.18 -9.03
C THR A 13 14.12 21.20 -8.17
N ARG A 14 13.65 21.64 -6.99
CA ARG A 14 12.78 20.83 -6.12
C ARG A 14 11.42 20.60 -6.77
N LEU A 15 10.79 21.64 -7.29
CA LEU A 15 9.51 21.55 -7.98
C LEU A 15 9.60 20.60 -9.18
N TYR A 16 10.63 20.74 -10.02
CA TYR A 16 10.83 19.86 -11.17
C TYR A 16 11.00 18.39 -10.76
N ARG A 17 11.76 18.11 -9.69
CA ARG A 17 11.90 16.75 -9.16
C ARG A 17 10.59 16.17 -8.65
N VAL A 18 9.78 16.98 -7.96
CA VAL A 18 8.45 16.56 -7.47
C VAL A 18 7.53 16.26 -8.65
N ILE A 19 7.51 17.12 -9.67
CA ILE A 19 6.71 16.91 -10.88
C ILE A 19 7.13 15.62 -11.59
N LEU A 20 8.43 15.39 -11.78
CA LEU A 20 8.92 14.15 -12.39
C LEU A 20 8.54 12.90 -11.59
N LEU A 21 8.59 12.97 -10.26
CA LEU A 21 8.19 11.86 -9.40
C LEU A 21 6.69 11.58 -9.50
N LEU A 22 5.85 12.63 -9.46
CA LEU A 22 4.40 12.49 -9.64
C LEU A 22 4.06 11.93 -11.02
N LEU A 23 4.75 12.39 -12.07
CA LEU A 23 4.60 11.87 -13.43
C LEU A 23 4.96 10.38 -13.49
N CYS A 24 6.10 10.00 -12.89
CA CYS A 24 6.55 8.61 -12.87
C CYS A 24 5.53 7.71 -12.14
N VAL A 25 5.08 8.11 -10.95
CA VAL A 25 4.05 7.39 -10.18
C VAL A 25 2.73 7.30 -10.97
N GLY A 26 2.33 8.39 -11.63
CA GLY A 26 1.13 8.43 -12.47
C GLY A 26 1.21 7.48 -13.66
N ILE A 27 2.35 7.43 -14.35
CA ILE A 27 2.59 6.49 -15.45
C ILE A 27 2.56 5.05 -14.94
N LEU A 28 3.21 4.76 -13.80
CA LEU A 28 3.18 3.44 -13.19
C LEU A 28 1.75 3.00 -12.83
N PHE A 29 0.96 3.90 -12.25
CA PHE A 29 -0.43 3.62 -11.92
C PHE A 29 -1.30 3.40 -13.17
N ALA A 30 -1.09 4.20 -14.22
CA ALA A 30 -1.80 4.04 -15.49
C ALA A 30 -1.48 2.71 -16.16
N LEU A 31 -0.21 2.29 -16.15
CA LEU A 31 0.19 0.98 -16.66
C LEU A 31 -0.38 -0.17 -15.81
N TYR A 32 -0.39 -0.02 -14.49
CA TYR A 32 -0.92 -1.04 -13.57
C TYR A 32 -2.44 -1.22 -13.72
N THR A 33 -3.18 -0.14 -13.95
CA THR A 33 -4.65 -0.18 -14.15
C THR A 33 -5.06 -0.38 -15.61
N TYR A 34 -4.10 -0.52 -16.52
CA TYR A 34 -4.40 -0.73 -17.94
C TYR A 34 -5.05 -2.09 -18.17
N GLY A 35 -6.17 -2.10 -18.90
CA GLY A 35 -6.88 -3.34 -19.26
C GLY A 35 -7.72 -3.96 -18.15
N LEU A 36 -7.87 -3.29 -17.01
CA LEU A 36 -8.54 -3.83 -15.81
C LEU A 36 -9.97 -4.34 -16.05
N ALA A 37 -10.72 -3.70 -16.96
CA ALA A 37 -12.08 -4.13 -17.30
C ALA A 37 -12.14 -5.31 -18.29
N ARG A 38 -11.06 -5.58 -19.01
CA ARG A 38 -11.04 -6.55 -20.13
C ARG A 38 -10.22 -7.80 -19.82
N ASN A 39 -9.27 -7.70 -18.88
CA ASN A 39 -8.39 -8.78 -18.51
C ASN A 39 -8.35 -8.95 -16.98
N PRO A 40 -8.78 -10.11 -16.45
CA PRO A 40 -9.37 -11.24 -17.18
C PRO A 40 -10.79 -10.92 -17.69
N PRO A 41 -11.25 -11.61 -18.75
CA PRO A 41 -12.58 -11.39 -19.32
C PRO A 41 -13.67 -11.91 -18.35
N GLY A 42 -14.74 -11.12 -18.21
CA GLY A 42 -15.83 -11.44 -17.29
C GLY A 42 -15.55 -11.01 -15.85
N PHE A 43 -16.48 -11.35 -14.97
CA PHE A 43 -16.42 -11.01 -13.56
C PHE A 43 -16.24 -12.28 -12.74
N TYR A 44 -15.14 -12.38 -12.01
CA TYR A 44 -14.87 -13.58 -11.22
C TYR A 44 -15.86 -13.72 -10.08
N ILE A 45 -16.06 -14.95 -9.62
CA ILE A 45 -17.10 -15.28 -8.64
C ILE A 45 -16.91 -14.52 -7.32
N ASP A 46 -15.69 -14.39 -6.84
CA ASP A 46 -15.30 -13.63 -5.66
C ASP A 46 -15.45 -12.11 -5.88
N GLU A 47 -15.01 -11.59 -7.03
CA GLU A 47 -15.24 -10.18 -7.41
C GLU A 47 -16.74 -9.84 -7.44
N SER A 48 -17.54 -10.75 -7.98
CA SER A 48 -18.99 -10.60 -8.11
C SER A 48 -19.71 -10.61 -6.78
N ALA A 49 -19.29 -11.45 -5.84
CA ALA A 49 -19.86 -11.50 -4.50
C ALA A 49 -19.64 -10.17 -3.75
N PHE A 50 -18.44 -9.58 -3.87
CA PHE A 50 -18.15 -8.27 -3.26
C PHE A 50 -18.97 -7.15 -3.89
N ALA A 51 -18.99 -7.07 -5.22
CA ALA A 51 -19.71 -6.02 -5.91
C ALA A 51 -21.24 -6.12 -5.75
N TYR A 52 -21.78 -7.35 -5.71
CA TYR A 52 -23.20 -7.59 -5.48
C TYR A 52 -23.63 -7.17 -4.07
N ASN A 53 -22.89 -7.59 -3.04
CA ASN A 53 -23.16 -7.15 -1.67
C ASN A 53 -22.99 -5.64 -1.51
N ALA A 54 -22.00 -5.04 -2.16
CA ALA A 54 -21.82 -3.58 -2.14
C ALA A 54 -23.00 -2.84 -2.79
N TYR A 55 -23.51 -3.35 -3.91
CA TYR A 55 -24.70 -2.82 -4.56
C TYR A 55 -25.95 -2.94 -3.68
N LEU A 56 -26.18 -4.09 -3.05
CA LEU A 56 -27.31 -4.29 -2.14
C LEU A 56 -27.23 -3.36 -0.92
N ILE A 57 -26.06 -3.21 -0.32
CA ILE A 57 -25.87 -2.27 0.80
C ILE A 57 -26.17 -0.84 0.36
N ALA A 58 -25.70 -0.42 -0.81
CA ALA A 58 -25.97 0.92 -1.34
C ALA A 58 -27.47 1.17 -1.64
N LYS A 59 -28.22 0.12 -2.01
CA LYS A 59 -29.65 0.24 -2.38
C LYS A 59 -30.62 0.00 -1.23
N THR A 60 -30.40 -1.04 -0.44
CA THR A 60 -31.33 -1.53 0.59
C THR A 60 -30.74 -1.48 2.00
N GLY A 61 -29.41 -1.35 2.13
CA GLY A 61 -28.72 -1.44 3.42
C GLY A 61 -28.66 -2.87 3.98
N ALA A 62 -28.93 -3.88 3.16
CA ALA A 62 -28.86 -5.30 3.52
C ALA A 62 -27.88 -6.08 2.63
N SER A 63 -27.31 -7.17 3.17
CA SER A 63 -26.48 -8.12 2.41
C SER A 63 -27.31 -9.08 1.56
N GLU A 64 -26.64 -9.94 0.79
CA GLU A 64 -27.28 -11.00 -0.02
C GLU A 64 -28.19 -11.95 0.77
N PHE A 65 -27.95 -12.08 2.08
CA PHE A 65 -28.76 -12.89 3.00
C PHE A 65 -29.79 -12.07 3.80
N GLY A 66 -30.00 -10.80 3.46
CA GLY A 66 -30.97 -9.92 4.13
C GLY A 66 -30.53 -9.36 5.48
N VAL A 67 -29.27 -9.60 5.89
CA VAL A 67 -28.73 -9.03 7.14
C VAL A 67 -28.44 -7.55 6.92
N ARG A 68 -29.02 -6.67 7.74
CA ARG A 68 -28.80 -5.23 7.66
C ARG A 68 -27.46 -4.86 8.31
N TRP A 69 -26.65 -4.07 7.60
CA TRP A 69 -25.36 -3.56 8.08
C TRP A 69 -24.47 -4.60 8.81
N PRO A 70 -24.14 -5.74 8.17
CA PRO A 70 -23.37 -6.78 8.82
C PRO A 70 -21.92 -6.33 9.08
N LEU A 71 -21.35 -6.81 10.19
CA LEU A 71 -19.91 -6.67 10.48
C LEU A 71 -19.07 -7.67 9.69
N PHE A 72 -19.64 -8.79 9.27
CA PHE A 72 -19.01 -9.77 8.40
C PHE A 72 -20.00 -10.19 7.33
N PHE A 73 -19.58 -10.08 6.06
CA PHE A 73 -20.42 -10.48 4.95
C PHE A 73 -20.28 -11.98 4.77
N LYS A 74 -21.40 -12.67 4.84
CA LYS A 74 -21.51 -14.04 4.38
C LYS A 74 -21.60 -13.99 2.86
N ASN A 75 -20.70 -14.69 2.20
CA ASN A 75 -20.73 -14.94 0.77
C ASN A 75 -21.01 -16.43 0.54
N PHE A 76 -21.87 -16.71 -0.44
CA PHE A 76 -22.19 -18.05 -0.92
C PHE A 76 -22.99 -18.94 0.06
N THR A 77 -23.72 -19.87 -0.53
CA THR A 77 -24.56 -20.86 0.15
C THR A 77 -23.73 -22.14 0.42
N PRO A 78 -24.09 -22.96 1.44
CA PRO A 78 -23.41 -24.24 1.68
C PRO A 78 -23.36 -25.12 0.42
N PRO A 79 -22.24 -25.84 0.17
CA PRO A 79 -21.13 -26.09 1.11
C PRO A 79 -20.01 -25.03 1.13
N PHE A 80 -20.06 -23.99 0.29
CA PHE A 80 -18.94 -23.05 0.08
C PHE A 80 -19.11 -21.70 0.82
N THR A 81 -19.72 -21.69 2.00
CA THR A 81 -19.94 -20.46 2.76
C THR A 81 -18.61 -19.85 3.23
N THR A 82 -18.37 -18.60 2.85
CA THR A 82 -17.18 -17.83 3.25
C THR A 82 -17.61 -16.55 3.94
N TYR A 83 -16.92 -16.17 5.02
CA TYR A 83 -17.12 -14.87 5.66
C TYR A 83 -15.98 -13.94 5.30
N VAL A 84 -16.31 -12.75 4.80
CA VAL A 84 -15.33 -11.76 4.34
C VAL A 84 -15.41 -10.46 5.14
N ASN A 85 -14.29 -9.75 5.17
CA ASN A 85 -14.18 -8.46 5.83
C ASN A 85 -15.06 -7.41 5.12
N PRO A 86 -15.75 -6.54 5.87
CA PRO A 86 -16.74 -5.62 5.31
C PRO A 86 -16.13 -4.37 4.69
N VAL A 87 -14.85 -4.06 4.94
CA VAL A 87 -14.25 -2.76 4.60
C VAL A 87 -14.33 -2.48 3.10
N CYS A 88 -13.88 -3.41 2.26
CA CYS A 88 -13.92 -3.23 0.81
C CYS A 88 -15.36 -3.11 0.28
N ILE A 89 -16.31 -3.84 0.90
CA ILE A 89 -17.72 -3.83 0.51
C ILE A 89 -18.36 -2.48 0.84
N TYR A 90 -18.10 -1.91 2.03
CA TYR A 90 -18.62 -0.60 2.40
C TYR A 90 -17.99 0.54 1.60
N LEU A 91 -16.69 0.48 1.33
CA LEU A 91 -16.03 1.46 0.47
C LEU A 91 -16.63 1.43 -0.94
N LEU A 92 -16.81 0.25 -1.52
CA LEU A 92 -17.44 0.09 -2.83
C LEU A 92 -18.92 0.51 -2.81
N ALA A 93 -19.65 0.23 -1.73
CA ALA A 93 -21.02 0.67 -1.56
C ALA A 93 -21.13 2.21 -1.58
N ALA A 94 -20.21 2.91 -0.90
CA ALA A 94 -20.17 4.36 -0.92
C ALA A 94 -19.93 4.92 -2.34
N VAL A 95 -19.06 4.28 -3.13
CA VAL A 95 -18.84 4.66 -4.52
C VAL A 95 -20.05 4.34 -5.39
N ASN A 96 -20.72 3.22 -5.16
CA ASN A 96 -21.94 2.80 -5.87
C ASN A 96 -23.17 3.68 -5.57
N LEU A 97 -23.11 4.56 -4.56
CA LEU A 97 -24.13 5.59 -4.35
C LEU A 97 -24.06 6.70 -5.41
N LEU A 98 -22.85 6.97 -5.92
CA LEU A 98 -22.58 8.03 -6.88
C LEU A 98 -22.52 7.51 -8.33
N PHE A 99 -22.02 6.28 -8.50
CA PHE A 99 -21.80 5.67 -9.81
C PHE A 99 -22.56 4.36 -9.95
N PRO A 100 -23.01 3.99 -11.17
CA PRO A 100 -23.59 2.68 -11.39
C PRO A 100 -22.56 1.56 -11.16
N PRO A 101 -22.97 0.40 -10.64
CA PRO A 101 -22.07 -0.72 -10.42
C PRO A 101 -21.51 -1.20 -11.77
N SER A 102 -20.18 -1.34 -11.86
CA SER A 102 -19.50 -1.84 -13.06
C SER A 102 -18.24 -2.63 -12.68
N ILE A 103 -17.84 -3.56 -13.55
CA ILE A 103 -16.62 -4.36 -13.38
C ILE A 103 -15.39 -3.45 -13.25
N TRP A 104 -15.31 -2.42 -14.10
CA TRP A 104 -14.22 -1.46 -14.07
C TRP A 104 -14.13 -0.77 -12.71
N LEU A 105 -15.25 -0.31 -12.16
CA LEU A 105 -15.29 0.42 -10.90
C LEU A 105 -14.85 -0.44 -9.71
N SER A 106 -15.39 -1.67 -9.61
CA SER A 106 -15.03 -2.61 -8.55
C SER A 106 -13.53 -2.92 -8.56
N ARG A 107 -12.98 -3.22 -9.74
CA ARG A 107 -11.56 -3.51 -9.86
C ARG A 107 -10.69 -2.27 -9.65
N PHE A 108 -11.12 -1.10 -10.14
CA PHE A 108 -10.37 0.15 -10.01
C PHE A 108 -10.21 0.56 -8.54
N LEU A 109 -11.25 0.37 -7.72
CA LEU A 109 -11.17 0.60 -6.28
C LEU A 109 -10.12 -0.31 -5.63
N SER A 110 -10.18 -1.62 -5.89
CA SER A 110 -9.21 -2.58 -5.35
C SER A 110 -7.78 -2.27 -5.81
N ALA A 111 -7.59 -2.03 -7.11
CA ALA A 111 -6.29 -1.65 -7.66
C ALA A 111 -5.73 -0.37 -7.02
N THR A 112 -6.58 0.64 -6.78
CA THR A 112 -6.16 1.88 -6.11
C THR A 112 -5.72 1.62 -4.67
N ALA A 113 -6.44 0.77 -3.94
CA ALA A 113 -6.09 0.39 -2.57
C ALA A 113 -4.77 -0.39 -2.52
N GLU A 114 -4.58 -1.37 -3.40
CA GLU A 114 -3.35 -2.17 -3.51
C GLU A 114 -2.14 -1.31 -3.88
N PHE A 115 -2.28 -0.44 -4.90
CA PHE A 115 -1.21 0.45 -5.32
C PHE A 115 -0.83 1.44 -4.21
N SER A 116 -1.82 1.97 -3.49
CA SER A 116 -1.59 2.86 -2.35
C SER A 116 -0.86 2.14 -1.21
N ALA A 117 -1.27 0.91 -0.90
CA ALA A 117 -0.60 0.09 0.10
C ALA A 117 0.85 -0.18 -0.28
N ALA A 118 1.12 -0.55 -1.53
CA ALA A 118 2.48 -0.76 -2.03
C ALA A 118 3.34 0.50 -1.92
N LEU A 119 2.79 1.67 -2.27
CA LEU A 119 3.49 2.96 -2.16
C LEU A 119 3.80 3.30 -0.69
N LEU A 120 2.84 3.13 0.22
CA LEU A 120 3.04 3.38 1.65
C LEU A 120 4.06 2.43 2.27
N LEU A 121 4.04 1.16 1.90
CA LEU A 121 5.04 0.18 2.34
C LEU A 121 6.44 0.52 1.79
N GLY A 122 6.54 0.94 0.53
CA GLY A 122 7.80 1.40 -0.05
C GLY A 122 8.36 2.64 0.65
N LEU A 123 7.49 3.60 0.99
CA LEU A 123 7.87 4.78 1.78
C LEU A 123 8.32 4.41 3.18
N LEU A 124 7.63 3.47 3.84
CA LEU A 124 7.99 2.98 5.16
C LEU A 124 9.36 2.29 5.14
N ALA A 125 9.58 1.38 4.18
CA ALA A 125 10.86 0.71 4.00
C ALA A 125 11.99 1.73 3.79
N PHE A 126 11.77 2.72 2.93
CA PHE A 126 12.74 3.80 2.70
C PHE A 126 13.04 4.63 3.95
N ARG A 127 12.03 4.91 4.79
CA ARG A 127 12.23 5.60 6.07
C ARG A 127 13.09 4.77 7.02
N ILE A 128 12.82 3.47 7.13
CA ILE A 128 13.57 2.55 7.99
C ILE A 128 15.01 2.37 7.50
N SER A 129 15.24 2.23 6.19
CA SER A 129 16.60 2.08 5.64
C SER A 129 17.49 3.30 5.87
N ARG A 130 16.92 4.51 5.90
CA ARG A 130 17.67 5.72 6.27
C ARG A 130 18.08 5.74 7.74
N LEU A 131 17.27 5.16 8.63
CA LEU A 131 17.57 5.03 10.05
C LEU A 131 18.64 3.94 10.29
N SER A 132 18.58 2.82 9.55
CA SER A 132 19.54 1.72 9.71
C SER A 132 20.94 2.04 9.17
N ILE A 133 21.04 2.91 8.16
CA ILE A 133 22.33 3.46 7.70
C ILE A 133 23.00 4.33 8.76
N LEU A 134 22.22 5.01 9.62
CA LEU A 134 22.76 5.76 10.75
C LEU A 134 23.33 4.84 11.84
N TRP A 135 22.69 3.68 12.08
CA TRP A 135 23.09 2.68 13.08
C TRP A 135 24.35 1.87 12.71
N ARG A 136 24.66 1.74 11.41
CA ARG A 136 25.92 1.11 10.94
C ARG A 136 27.14 2.04 11.00
N SER A 137 27.09 3.11 11.79
CA SER A 137 28.28 3.91 12.08
C SER A 137 29.22 3.10 12.99
N PRO A 138 30.54 3.03 12.73
CA PRO A 138 31.47 2.05 13.34
C PRO A 138 31.73 2.20 14.86
N CYS A 139 31.06 3.10 15.55
CA CYS A 139 31.38 3.44 16.94
C CYS A 139 31.07 2.32 17.95
N PHE A 140 30.46 1.21 17.53
CA PHE A 140 30.14 0.09 18.43
C PHE A 140 31.15 -1.07 18.41
N CYS A 141 32.18 -1.03 17.54
CA CYS A 141 33.17 -2.13 17.44
C CYS A 141 34.50 -1.88 18.20
N SER A 142 34.59 -0.90 19.10
CA SER A 142 35.85 -0.60 19.81
C SER A 142 36.02 -1.29 21.17
N HIS A 143 35.10 -2.16 21.61
CA HIS A 143 35.12 -2.66 23.00
C HIS A 143 35.32 -4.17 23.20
N SER A 144 35.64 -4.95 22.16
CA SER A 144 35.80 -6.41 22.29
C SER A 144 37.20 -6.97 22.02
N THR A 145 38.23 -6.12 21.85
CA THR A 145 39.62 -6.57 21.58
C THR A 145 40.63 -6.11 22.63
N GLN A 146 40.25 -6.07 23.91
CA GLN A 146 41.18 -5.80 25.03
C GLN A 146 41.26 -6.94 26.07
N HIS A 147 40.99 -8.18 25.66
CA HIS A 147 41.11 -9.35 26.56
C HIS A 147 42.01 -10.48 26.04
N ARG A 148 42.81 -10.25 24.99
CA ARG A 148 43.67 -11.29 24.39
C ARG A 148 45.13 -10.87 24.16
N GLN A 149 45.68 -10.03 25.05
CA GLN A 149 47.12 -9.82 25.18
C GLN A 149 47.48 -9.82 26.67
N GLY A 150 47.80 -10.99 27.19
CA GLY A 150 48.14 -11.18 28.60
C GLY A 150 48.35 -12.64 28.97
N ASN A 151 49.02 -13.42 28.12
CA ASN A 151 49.64 -14.67 28.57
C ASN A 151 50.77 -15.09 27.61
N ALA A 152 51.80 -14.25 27.53
CA ALA A 152 53.07 -14.62 26.93
C ALA A 152 54.17 -14.28 27.96
N GLY A 153 54.82 -15.31 28.48
CA GLY A 153 56.09 -15.19 29.19
C GLY A 153 56.00 -15.39 30.70
N HIS A 154 56.39 -16.58 31.16
CA HIS A 154 57.28 -16.90 32.29
C HIS A 154 57.23 -18.44 32.43
N GLY A 155 58.28 -19.25 32.26
CA GLY A 155 59.71 -19.00 32.50
C GLY A 155 60.09 -19.63 33.83
N TRP A 156 60.66 -20.84 33.78
CA TRP A 156 61.52 -21.51 34.78
C TRP A 156 61.01 -21.73 36.21
N MET A 157 60.79 -23.01 36.57
CA MET A 157 61.41 -23.79 37.66
C MET A 157 60.55 -25.01 38.01
#